data_AF-A0A2N5IB39-F1
#
_entry.id   AF-A0A2N5IB39-F1
#
_cell.length_a   1.000
_cell.length_b   1.000
_cell.length_c   1.000
_cell.angle_alpha   90.00
_cell.angle_beta   90.00
_cell.angle_gamma   90.00
#
_symmetry.space_group_name_H-M   'P 1'
#
loop_
_entity.id
_entity.type
_entity.pdbx_description
1 polymer ?
#
loop_
_entity_poly.entity_id
_entity_poly.type
_entity_poly.pdbx_seq_one_letter_code
_entity_poly.pdbx_strand_id
1 'polypeptide(L)'
;MNLYQVMLKHFSQHDSEVGIFTYLVAESDEAVYEWIKAEKELKDGRQIFNSYGLSEKEGEIFEIYDSEYNVVGEETFKERIIRLKGDMNDENVELNDLYYGKTLLGWILVNENITEEQIQALQDIGVCLETV
;
A
#
# COMPACT_ATOMS: atom_id res chain seq x y z
N MET A 1 -14.50 2.64 11.39
CA MET A 1 -13.84 1.94 10.28
C MET A 1 -13.85 2.82 9.05
N ASN A 2 -12.78 2.76 8.26
CA ASN A 2 -12.63 3.53 7.04
C ASN A 2 -12.55 2.56 5.85
N LEU A 3 -13.04 3.01 4.70
CA LEU A 3 -12.91 2.29 3.44
C LEU A 3 -11.67 2.79 2.71
N TYR A 4 -10.74 1.87 2.45
CA TYR A 4 -9.56 2.10 1.65
C TYR A 4 -9.66 1.36 0.33
N GLN A 5 -9.05 1.94 -0.69
CA GLN A 5 -8.80 1.32 -1.98
C GLN A 5 -7.31 1.01 -2.08
N VAL A 6 -6.96 -0.27 -2.11
CA VAL A 6 -5.59 -0.72 -2.30
C VAL A 6 -5.30 -0.77 -3.80
N MET A 7 -4.30 0.00 -4.21
CA MET A 7 -3.83 0.15 -5.58
C MET A 7 -2.55 -0.65 -5.78
N LEU A 8 -2.35 -1.13 -7.00
CA LEU A 8 -1.09 -1.72 -7.45
C LEU A 8 -0.63 -1.02 -8.72
N LYS A 9 0.69 -0.90 -8.86
CA LYS A 9 1.34 -0.54 -10.11
C LYS A 9 2.44 -1.55 -10.39
N HIS A 10 2.24 -2.38 -11.40
CA HIS A 10 3.22 -3.37 -11.82
C HIS A 10 4.03 -2.81 -12.99
N PHE A 11 5.35 -2.80 -12.85
CA PHE A 11 6.29 -2.43 -13.89
C PHE A 11 6.92 -3.67 -14.50
N SER A 12 7.05 -3.69 -15.81
CA SER A 12 7.86 -4.62 -16.60
C SER A 12 8.93 -3.84 -17.37
N GLN A 13 9.80 -4.54 -18.12
CA GLN A 13 10.86 -3.89 -18.90
C GLN A 13 10.35 -2.89 -19.95
N HIS A 14 9.12 -3.07 -20.44
CA HIS A 14 8.61 -2.31 -21.59
C HIS A 14 7.28 -1.61 -21.32
N ASP A 15 6.63 -1.91 -20.20
CA ASP A 15 5.31 -1.39 -19.88
C ASP A 15 5.05 -1.34 -18.37
N SER A 16 4.01 -0.64 -17.97
CA SER A 16 3.49 -0.67 -16.61
C SER A 16 1.96 -0.69 -16.60
N GLU A 17 1.39 -1.50 -15.73
CA GLU A 17 -0.05 -1.56 -15.50
C GLU A 17 -0.40 -1.04 -14.12
N VAL A 18 -1.49 -0.26 -14.05
CA VAL A 18 -2.06 0.24 -12.79
C VAL A 18 -3.43 -0.38 -12.61
N GLY A 19 -3.71 -0.87 -11.40
CA GLY A 19 -4.98 -1.50 -11.10
C GLY A 19 -5.40 -1.31 -9.65
N ILE A 20 -6.68 -1.54 -9.41
CA ILE A 20 -7.21 -1.69 -8.06
C ILE A 20 -7.00 -3.15 -7.67
N PHE A 21 -6.28 -3.38 -6.57
CA PHE A 21 -6.12 -4.72 -6.03
C PHE A 21 -7.39 -5.14 -5.29
N THR A 22 -7.80 -4.39 -4.26
CA THR A 22 -8.99 -4.69 -3.47
C THR A 22 -9.49 -3.46 -2.71
N TYR A 23 -10.69 -3.56 -2.15
CA TYR A 23 -11.16 -2.64 -1.12
C TYR A 23 -10.90 -3.23 0.26
N LEU A 24 -10.40 -2.41 1.18
CA LEU A 24 -10.03 -2.81 2.52
C LEU A 24 -10.74 -1.92 3.54
N VAL A 25 -11.40 -2.54 4.50
CA VAL A 25 -11.96 -1.86 5.66
C VAL A 25 -10.97 -1.96 6.81
N ALA A 26 -10.48 -0.81 7.28
CA ALA A 26 -9.46 -0.73 8.32
C ALA A 26 -9.70 0.49 9.23
N GLU A 27 -9.08 0.50 10.41
CA GLU A 27 -9.22 1.62 11.36
C GLU A 27 -8.27 2.80 11.08
N SER A 28 -7.13 2.54 10.43
CA SER A 28 -6.09 3.55 10.18
C SER A 28 -5.19 3.17 9.00
N ASP A 29 -4.40 4.13 8.50
CA ASP A 29 -3.35 3.87 7.49
C ASP A 29 -2.32 2.84 7.99
N GLU A 30 -2.04 2.81 9.30
CA GLU A 30 -1.13 1.82 9.90
C GLU A 30 -1.71 0.40 9.82
N ALA A 31 -3.02 0.23 10.02
CA ALA A 31 -3.67 -1.06 9.85
C ALA A 31 -3.62 -1.54 8.38
N VAL A 32 -3.72 -0.62 7.42
CA VAL A 32 -3.53 -0.94 5.98
C VAL A 32 -2.09 -1.41 5.72
N TYR A 33 -1.10 -0.69 6.25
CA TYR A 33 0.31 -1.08 6.12
C TYR A 33 0.58 -2.48 6.67
N GLU A 34 0.12 -2.77 7.90
CA GLU A 34 0.33 -4.07 8.54
C GLU A 34 -0.37 -5.20 7.78
N TRP A 35 -1.54 -4.93 7.19
CA TRP A 35 -2.23 -5.90 6.35
C TRP A 35 -1.47 -6.21 5.06
N ILE A 36 -0.95 -5.18 4.37
CA ILE A 36 -0.12 -5.34 3.18
C ILE A 36 1.14 -6.15 3.53
N LYS A 37 1.85 -5.76 4.59
CA LYS A 37 3.07 -6.42 5.07
C LYS A 37 2.86 -7.90 5.38
N ALA A 38 1.66 -8.28 5.82
CA ALA A 38 1.35 -9.66 6.17
C ALA A 38 1.20 -10.60 4.97
N GLU A 39 1.14 -10.08 3.72
CA GLU A 39 1.07 -10.88 2.48
C GLU A 39 -0.01 -11.96 2.50
N LYS A 40 -1.17 -11.66 3.09
CA LYS A 40 -2.26 -12.62 3.24
C LYS A 40 -2.90 -12.93 1.89
N GLU A 41 -3.35 -14.17 1.74
CA GLU A 41 -4.22 -14.59 0.64
C GLU A 41 -5.62 -13.98 0.83
N LEU A 42 -6.14 -13.35 -0.22
CA LEU A 42 -7.50 -12.82 -0.30
C LEU A 42 -8.52 -13.96 -0.39
N LYS A 43 -9.79 -13.65 -0.07
CA LYS A 43 -10.90 -14.61 -0.19
C LYS A 43 -11.08 -15.17 -1.60
N ASP A 44 -10.63 -14.45 -2.63
CA ASP A 44 -10.70 -14.85 -4.04
C ASP A 44 -9.44 -15.56 -4.55
N GLY A 45 -8.49 -15.87 -3.66
CA GLY A 45 -7.25 -16.58 -3.96
C GLY A 45 -6.12 -15.71 -4.50
N ARG A 46 -6.31 -14.38 -4.62
CA ARG A 46 -5.23 -13.45 -4.97
C ARG A 46 -4.33 -13.18 -3.76
N GLN A 47 -3.03 -13.03 -3.98
CA GLN A 47 -2.08 -12.73 -2.92
C GLN A 47 -1.19 -11.54 -3.32
N ILE A 48 -0.87 -10.70 -2.34
CA ILE A 48 0.12 -9.63 -2.50
C ILE A 48 1.50 -10.22 -2.21
N PHE A 49 2.44 -9.97 -3.12
CA PHE A 49 3.87 -10.19 -2.88
C PHE A 49 4.56 -8.83 -2.80
N ASN A 50 5.24 -8.55 -1.70
CA ASN A 50 5.97 -7.31 -1.47
C ASN A 50 7.28 -7.55 -0.72
N SER A 51 8.01 -6.47 -0.42
CA SER A 51 9.27 -6.53 0.32
C SER A 51 9.20 -5.80 1.66
N TYR A 52 8.02 -5.36 2.11
CA TYR A 52 7.91 -4.47 3.28
C TYR A 52 8.44 -5.14 4.54
N GLY A 53 8.12 -6.42 4.73
CA GLY A 53 8.61 -7.19 5.88
C GLY A 53 10.13 -7.44 5.87
N LEU A 54 10.78 -7.36 4.72
CA LEU A 54 12.25 -7.43 4.58
C LEU A 54 12.86 -6.05 4.87
N SER A 55 12.40 -5.00 4.19
CA SER A 55 12.90 -3.62 4.37
C SER A 55 12.75 -3.13 5.82
N GLU A 56 11.66 -3.48 6.51
CA GLU A 56 11.49 -3.15 7.93
C GLU A 56 12.49 -3.91 8.83
N LYS A 57 12.86 -5.15 8.49
CA LYS A 57 13.86 -5.92 9.24
C LYS A 57 15.29 -5.45 9.00
N GLU A 58 15.57 -4.98 7.79
CA GLU A 58 16.87 -4.40 7.44
C GLU A 58 17.08 -3.03 8.11
N GLY A 59 16.01 -2.44 8.66
CA GLY A 59 16.09 -1.21 9.43
C GLY A 59 16.46 -0.03 8.56
N GLU A 60 15.97 0.01 7.32
CA GLU A 60 16.23 1.10 6.40
C GLU A 60 15.74 2.44 7.00
N ILE A 61 16.68 3.39 7.13
CA ILE A 61 16.44 4.76 7.60
C ILE A 61 16.59 5.69 6.41
N PHE A 62 15.65 6.62 6.27
CA PHE A 62 15.63 7.60 5.19
C PHE A 62 15.71 9.00 5.75
N GLU A 63 16.56 9.83 5.14
CA GLU A 63 16.65 11.25 5.47
C GLU A 63 15.45 12.01 4.88
N ILE A 64 14.83 12.86 5.70
CA ILE A 64 13.78 13.78 5.28
C ILE A 64 14.43 15.10 4.91
N TYR A 65 14.23 15.54 3.67
CA TYR A 65 14.75 16.80 3.16
C TYR A 65 13.69 17.90 3.18
N ASP A 66 14.08 19.14 3.51
CA ASP A 66 13.25 20.33 3.24
C ASP A 66 13.32 20.75 1.76
N SER A 67 12.59 21.82 1.42
CA SER A 67 12.61 22.42 0.07
C SER A 67 13.98 22.99 -0.35
N GLU A 68 14.91 23.14 0.57
CA GLU A 68 16.29 23.61 0.35
C GLU A 68 17.31 22.45 0.37
N TYR A 69 16.83 21.19 0.39
CA TYR A 69 17.64 19.96 0.49
C TYR A 69 18.45 19.81 1.78
N ASN A 70 18.06 20.46 2.88
CA ASN A 70 18.65 20.20 4.19
C ASN A 70 17.95 19.02 4.86
N VAL A 71 18.72 18.18 5.56
CA VAL A 71 18.18 17.07 6.36
C VAL A 71 17.48 17.63 7.61
N VAL A 72 16.15 17.51 7.66
CA VAL A 72 15.31 17.97 8.77
C VAL A 72 15.05 16.85 9.79
N GLY A 73 15.24 15.60 9.38
CA GLY A 73 15.07 14.44 10.24
C GLY A 73 15.34 13.13 9.53
N GLU A 74 15.09 12.04 10.25
CA GLU A 74 15.20 10.67 9.76
C GLU A 74 13.85 9.98 9.99
N GLU A 75 13.40 9.18 9.03
CA GLU A 75 12.21 8.31 9.14
C GLU A 75 12.58 6.86 8.84
N THR A 76 11.91 5.92 9.52
CA THR A 76 11.99 4.49 9.20
C THR A 76 11.25 4.18 7.91
N PHE A 77 11.57 3.04 7.28
CA PHE A 77 10.81 2.52 6.13
C PHE A 77 9.29 2.53 6.37
N LYS A 78 8.85 2.02 7.53
CA LYS A 78 7.42 1.99 7.89
C LYS A 78 6.80 3.39 7.90
N GLU A 79 7.45 4.35 8.56
CA GLU A 79 6.96 5.72 8.66
C GLU A 79 6.89 6.38 7.28
N ARG A 80 7.92 6.20 6.45
CA ARG A 80 7.95 6.69 5.06
C ARG A 80 6.77 6.14 4.26
N ILE A 81 6.57 4.82 4.29
CA ILE A 81 5.50 4.17 3.52
C ILE A 81 4.11 4.60 4.00
N ILE A 82 3.89 4.73 5.31
CA ILE A 82 2.61 5.23 5.84
C ILE A 82 2.39 6.69 5.43
N ARG A 83 3.42 7.55 5.54
CA ARG A 83 3.35 8.96 5.14
C ARG A 83 3.02 9.13 3.66
N LEU A 84 3.63 8.33 2.79
CA LEU A 84 3.40 8.35 1.34
C LEU A 84 2.13 7.58 0.92
N LYS A 85 1.52 6.82 1.84
CA LYS A 85 0.40 5.91 1.56
C LYS A 85 0.75 4.85 0.51
N GLY A 86 1.93 4.27 0.68
CA GLY A 86 2.49 3.23 -0.18
C GLY A 86 3.68 3.68 -1.02
N ASP A 87 4.53 2.72 -1.40
CA ASP A 87 5.70 2.92 -2.26
C ASP A 87 5.32 3.31 -3.70
N MET A 88 4.07 3.06 -4.12
CA MET A 88 3.54 3.52 -5.41
C MET A 88 3.58 5.06 -5.56
N ASN A 89 3.49 5.79 -4.45
CA ASN A 89 3.52 7.26 -4.44
C ASN A 89 4.92 7.82 -4.15
N ASP A 90 5.93 6.96 -4.05
CA ASP A 90 7.31 7.38 -3.84
C ASP A 90 7.96 7.81 -5.16
N GLU A 91 8.18 9.12 -5.32
CA GLU A 91 8.81 9.68 -6.52
C GLU A 91 10.29 9.25 -6.67
N ASN A 92 10.92 8.79 -5.59
CA ASN A 92 12.31 8.36 -5.57
C ASN A 92 12.46 6.84 -5.66
N VAL A 93 11.38 6.11 -5.95
CA VAL A 93 11.45 4.65 -6.04
C VAL A 93 12.37 4.21 -7.18
N GLU A 94 13.44 3.48 -6.83
CA GLU A 94 14.33 2.93 -7.84
C GLU A 94 13.71 1.69 -8.49
N LEU A 95 13.56 1.74 -9.81
CA LEU A 95 13.07 0.63 -10.64
C LEU A 95 14.26 -0.13 -11.24
N ASN A 96 15.00 -0.82 -10.38
CA ASN A 96 16.12 -1.68 -10.79
C ASN A 96 15.63 -3.11 -11.06
N ASP A 97 16.30 -3.83 -11.98
CA ASP A 97 16.05 -5.25 -12.28
C ASP A 97 14.59 -5.65 -12.59
N LEU A 98 13.94 -4.92 -13.50
CA LEU A 98 12.58 -5.20 -13.97
C LEU A 98 12.43 -6.50 -14.80
N TYR A 99 13.43 -7.39 -14.83
CA TYR A 99 13.37 -8.65 -15.58
C TYR A 99 12.22 -9.55 -15.11
N TYR A 100 11.93 -9.56 -13.80
CA TYR A 100 10.77 -10.25 -13.22
C TYR A 100 9.60 -9.31 -12.89
N GLY A 101 9.71 -8.05 -13.33
CA GLY A 101 8.83 -6.97 -12.95
C GLY A 101 8.94 -6.56 -11.48
N LYS A 102 8.42 -5.36 -11.18
CA LYS A 102 8.36 -4.82 -9.82
C LYS A 102 6.96 -4.28 -9.58
N THR A 103 6.33 -4.74 -8.50
CA THR A 103 5.01 -4.25 -8.10
C THR A 103 5.17 -3.26 -6.97
N LEU A 104 4.63 -2.06 -7.17
CA LEU A 104 4.45 -1.07 -6.12
C LEU A 104 3.00 -1.10 -5.65
N LEU A 105 2.78 -0.75 -4.39
CA LEU A 105 1.51 -0.74 -3.71
C LEU A 105 1.20 0.66 -3.18
N GLY A 106 -0.06 1.03 -3.26
CA GLY A 106 -0.57 2.29 -2.75
C GLY A 106 -1.91 2.09 -2.09
N TRP A 107 -2.34 3.04 -1.26
CA TRP A 107 -3.72 3.06 -0.81
C TRP A 107 -4.31 4.45 -0.79
N ILE A 108 -5.61 4.50 -1.03
CA ILE A 108 -6.41 5.74 -1.06
C ILE A 108 -7.54 5.58 -0.06
N LEU A 109 -7.71 6.57 0.80
CA LEU A 109 -8.87 6.67 1.67
C LEU A 109 -10.09 7.07 0.83
N VAL A 110 -11.04 6.15 0.66
CA VAL A 110 -12.25 6.35 -0.14
C VAL A 110 -13.33 7.01 0.69
N ASN A 111 -13.54 6.50 1.91
CA ASN A 111 -14.56 7.03 2.80
C ASN A 111 -14.18 6.79 4.26
N GLU A 112 -14.48 7.76 5.11
CA GLU A 112 -14.25 7.67 6.55
C GLU A 112 -15.52 7.23 7.27
N ASN A 113 -15.36 6.56 8.41
CA ASN A 113 -16.46 6.22 9.33
C ASN A 113 -17.62 5.47 8.66
N ILE A 114 -17.30 4.48 7.82
CA ILE A 114 -18.31 3.62 7.19
C ILE A 114 -19.03 2.77 8.23
N THR A 115 -20.33 2.54 8.01
CA THR A 115 -21.17 1.70 8.87
C THR A 115 -21.17 0.25 8.42
N GLU A 116 -21.54 -0.67 9.31
CA GLU A 116 -21.71 -2.09 8.97
C GLU A 116 -22.73 -2.31 7.85
N GLU A 117 -23.81 -1.52 7.82
CA GLU A 117 -24.81 -1.56 6.75
C GLU A 117 -24.21 -1.21 5.38
N GLN A 118 -23.30 -0.23 5.32
CA GLN A 118 -22.61 0.14 4.09
C GLN A 118 -21.63 -0.95 3.64
N ILE A 119 -20.95 -1.60 4.59
CA ILE A 119 -20.06 -2.73 4.31
C ILE A 119 -20.87 -3.89 3.71
N GLN A 120 -22.02 -4.23 4.31
CA GLN A 120 -22.89 -5.28 3.80
C GLN A 120 -23.42 -4.94 2.40
N ALA A 121 -23.85 -3.69 2.18
CA ALA A 121 -24.32 -3.25 0.87
C ALA A 121 -23.24 -3.40 -0.21
N LEU A 122 -21.97 -3.12 0.09
CA LEU A 122 -20.84 -3.33 -0.83
C LEU A 122 -20.64 -4.81 -1.17
N GLN A 123 -20.76 -5.70 -0.18
CA GLN A 123 -20.68 -7.14 -0.40
C GLN A 123 -21.85 -7.65 -1.24
N ASP A 124 -23.07 -7.16 -1.00
CA ASP A 124 -24.28 -7.57 -1.70
C ASP A 124 -24.26 -7.18 -3.19
N ILE A 125 -23.61 -6.08 -3.56
CA ILE A 125 -23.39 -5.68 -4.97
C ILE A 125 -22.20 -6.41 -5.62
N GLY A 126 -21.50 -7.27 -4.88
CA GLY A 126 -20.38 -8.08 -5.38
C GLY A 126 -19.01 -7.40 -5.35
N VAL A 127 -18.82 -6.35 -4.56
CA VAL A 127 -17.48 -5.77 -4.36
C VAL A 127 -16.66 -6.69 -3.46
N CYS A 128 -15.53 -7.19 -3.96
CA CYS A 128 -14.56 -7.92 -3.14
C CYS A 128 -13.98 -7.00 -2.07
N LEU A 129 -14.22 -7.35 -0.81
CA LEU A 129 -13.88 -6.54 0.35
C LEU A 129 -13.21 -7.39 1.43
N GLU A 130 -12.11 -6.86 1.95
CA GLU A 130 -11.42 -7.37 3.12
C GLU A 130 -11.63 -6.46 4.33
N THR A 131 -11.49 -7.02 5.53
CA THR A 131 -11.68 -6.30 6.78
C THR A 131 -10.58 -6.67 7.75
N VAL A 132 -9.99 -5.67 8.40
CA VAL A 132 -8.91 -5.82 9.38
C VAL A 132 -9.12 -4.97 10.62
#